data_AF-C0D9R1-F1
#
_entry.id   AF-C0D9R1-F1
#
_cell.length_a   1.000
_cell.length_b   1.000
_cell.length_c   1.000
_cell.angle_alpha   90.00
_cell.angle_beta   90.00
_cell.angle_gamma   90.00
#
_symmetry.space_group_name_H-M   'P 1'
#
loop_
_entity.id
_entity.type
_entity.pdbx_description
1 polymer ?
#
loop_
_entity_poly.entity_id
_entity_poly.type
_entity_poly.pdbx_seq_one_letter_code
_entity_poly.pdbx_strand_id
1 'polypeptide(L)'
;MNRFVHIGEWGMSMDCLYRLLAVDDEPDIQRTNCRYLEARGYQVDTAFCASEALDQLKKQTYDCILLDVLLPDMNGYALCAAVRELT
;
A
#
# COMPACT_ATOMS: atom_id res chain seq x y z
N MET A 1 14.70 -13.40 20.59
CA MET A 1 13.51 -13.88 21.33
C MET A 1 12.73 -14.75 20.36
N ASN A 2 12.73 -16.06 20.61
CA ASN A 2 12.43 -17.12 19.64
C ASN A 2 11.04 -16.99 18.99
N ARG A 3 10.98 -17.09 17.65
CA ARG A 3 9.75 -17.39 16.93
C ARG A 3 9.72 -18.91 16.67
N PHE A 4 9.11 -19.65 17.60
CA PHE A 4 8.63 -21.01 17.31
C PHE A 4 7.21 -20.86 16.73
N VAL A 5 7.01 -21.29 15.48
CA VAL A 5 5.67 -21.42 14.88
C VAL A 5 5.41 -22.90 14.68
N HIS A 6 4.32 -23.38 15.29
CA HIS A 6 3.83 -24.74 15.19
C HIS A 6 3.31 -24.99 13.77
N ILE A 7 3.93 -25.94 13.06
CA ILE A 7 3.58 -26.32 11.69
C ILE A 7 2.51 -27.42 11.71
N GLY A 8 1.26 -27.04 11.43
CA GLY A 8 0.19 -27.96 11.05
C GLY A 8 0.17 -28.15 9.53
N GLU A 9 -0.14 -29.36 9.08
CA GLU A 9 0.12 -29.95 7.75
C GLU A 9 -0.74 -29.40 6.57
N TRP A 10 -0.80 -28.08 6.38
CA TRP A 10 -1.35 -27.48 5.16
C TRP A 10 -0.34 -26.50 4.54
N GLY A 11 0.20 -26.90 3.39
CA GLY A 11 1.21 -26.13 2.67
C GLY A 11 0.65 -24.84 2.09
N MET A 12 0.99 -23.71 2.71
CA MET A 12 1.20 -22.43 2.04
C MET A 12 2.36 -21.73 2.73
N SER A 13 3.44 -21.49 1.97
CA SER A 13 4.62 -20.76 2.41
C SER A 13 4.20 -19.36 2.87
N MET A 14 4.35 -19.08 4.16
CA MET A 14 3.95 -17.79 4.76
C MET A 14 5.03 -16.72 4.60
N ASP A 15 5.48 -16.48 3.36
CA ASP A 15 6.54 -15.49 3.06
C ASP A 15 6.29 -14.71 1.76
N CYS A 16 5.06 -14.26 1.52
CA CYS A 16 4.83 -13.11 0.64
C CYS A 16 4.06 -12.05 1.43
N LEU A 17 4.79 -11.18 2.12
CA LEU A 17 4.25 -9.95 2.67
C LEU A 17 3.83 -9.06 1.49
N TYR A 18 2.53 -9.04 1.19
CA TYR A 18 1.97 -8.11 0.21
C TYR A 18 2.25 -6.67 0.64
N ARG A 19 2.74 -5.86 -0.30
CA ARG A 19 3.09 -4.45 -0.10
C ARG A 19 2.05 -3.55 -0.75
N LEU A 20 1.50 -2.65 0.05
CA LEU A 20 0.46 -1.71 -0.31
C LEU A 20 1.00 -0.28 -0.31
N LEU A 21 0.45 0.57 -1.17
CA LEU A 21 0.64 2.01 -1.13
C LEU A 21 -0.67 2.68 -0.71
N ALA A 22 -0.67 3.43 0.39
CA ALA A 22 -1.80 4.25 0.82
C ALA A 22 -1.59 5.71 0.38
N VAL A 23 -2.48 6.22 -0.47
CA VAL A 23 -2.44 7.58 -1.04
C VAL A 23 -3.65 8.36 -0.56
N ASP A 24 -3.42 9.27 0.39
CA ASP A 24 -4.45 10.02 1.10
C ASP A 24 -3.79 11.25 1.74
N ASP A 25 -4.32 12.45 1.49
CA ASP A 25 -3.76 13.71 1.99
C ASP A 25 -4.20 14.03 3.43
N GLU A 26 -5.20 13.33 3.97
CA GLU A 26 -5.67 13.46 5.35
C GLU A 26 -4.87 12.54 6.30
N PRO A 27 -3.93 13.07 7.11
CA PRO A 27 -2.98 12.23 7.85
C PRO A 27 -3.63 11.32 8.90
N ASP A 28 -4.80 11.71 9.41
CA ASP A 28 -5.55 10.94 10.40
C ASP A 28 -6.28 9.74 9.76
N ILE A 29 -6.83 9.92 8.57
CA ILE A 29 -7.48 8.86 7.79
C ILE A 29 -6.41 7.89 7.30
N GLN A 30 -5.35 8.40 6.67
CA GLN A 30 -4.23 7.60 6.19
C GLN A 30 -3.63 6.74 7.32
N ARG A 31 -3.36 7.32 8.50
CA ARG A 31 -2.81 6.60 9.65
C ARG A 31 -3.76 5.51 10.17
N THR A 32 -5.06 5.78 10.16
CA THR A 32 -6.07 4.79 10.56
C THR A 32 -6.10 3.60 9.60
N ASN A 33 -6.06 3.89 8.29
CA ASN A 33 -6.01 2.87 7.23
C ASN A 33 -4.72 2.04 7.31
N CYS A 34 -3.56 2.69 7.48
CA CYS A 34 -2.28 2.00 7.60
C CYS A 34 -2.29 1.03 8.78
N ARG A 35 -2.70 1.49 9.97
CA ARG A 35 -2.79 0.62 11.16
C ARG A 35 -3.71 -0.58 10.94
N TYR A 36 -4.83 -0.39 10.26
CA TYR A 36 -5.77 -1.47 9.94
C TYR A 36 -5.17 -2.52 9.00
N LEU A 37 -4.38 -2.08 8.01
CA LEU A 37 -3.71 -2.94 7.04
C LEU A 37 -2.49 -3.64 7.66
N GLU A 38 -1.63 -2.91 8.36
CA GLU A 38 -0.45 -3.48 9.04
C GLU A 38 -0.85 -4.55 10.07
N ALA A 39 -1.95 -4.35 10.80
CA ALA A 39 -2.49 -5.35 11.73
C ALA A 39 -2.91 -6.67 11.06
N ARG A 40 -3.06 -6.69 9.72
CA ARG A 40 -3.34 -7.89 8.91
C ARG A 40 -2.09 -8.50 8.28
N GLY A 41 -0.92 -7.95 8.58
CA GLY A 41 0.36 -8.45 8.07
C GLY A 41 0.74 -7.90 6.69
N TYR A 42 0.15 -6.77 6.26
CA TYR A 42 0.60 -6.04 5.08
C TYR A 42 1.78 -5.13 5.39
N GLN A 43 2.70 -4.93 4.43
CA GLN A 43 3.62 -3.79 4.45
C GLN A 43 2.92 -2.61 3.79
N VAL A 44 2.93 -1.43 4.42
CA VAL A 44 2.22 -0.26 3.89
C VAL A 44 3.20 0.90 3.80
N ASP A 45 3.39 1.41 2.58
CA ASP A 45 4.01 2.71 2.36
C ASP A 45 2.93 3.76 2.17
N THR A 46 3.28 5.04 2.37
CA THR A 46 2.32 6.16 2.37
C THR A 46 2.75 7.26 1.41
N ALA A 47 1.78 7.92 0.79
CA ALA A 47 1.94 9.15 0.01
C ALA A 47 0.79 10.12 0.33
N PHE A 48 1.10 11.42 0.43
CA PHE A 48 0.10 12.45 0.75
C PHE A 48 -0.42 13.19 -0.48
N CYS A 49 0.11 12.87 -1.65
CA CYS A 49 -0.31 13.45 -2.92
C CYS A 49 0.02 12.51 -4.08
N ALA A 50 -0.52 12.81 -5.26
CA ALA A 50 -0.37 11.93 -6.41
C ALA A 50 1.06 11.90 -6.95
N SER A 51 1.77 13.04 -6.90
CA SER A 51 3.18 13.13 -7.31
C SER A 51 4.09 12.25 -6.44
N GLU A 52 3.91 12.26 -5.12
CA GLU A 52 4.62 11.36 -4.21
C GLU A 52 4.34 9.89 -4.52
N ALA A 53 3.08 9.54 -4.79
CA ALA A 53 2.68 8.19 -5.15
C ALA A 53 3.37 7.73 -6.44
N LEU A 54 3.34 8.57 -7.50
CA LEU A 54 4.01 8.27 -8.77
C LEU A 54 5.51 8.08 -8.59
N ASP A 55 6.16 8.88 -7.74
CA ASP A 55 7.59 8.75 -7.50
C ASP A 55 7.95 7.48 -6.73
N GLN A 56 7.06 6.98 -5.86
CA GLN A 56 7.23 5.68 -5.22
C GLN A 56 7.00 4.52 -6.20
N LEU A 57 5.96 4.62 -7.04
CA LEU A 57 5.63 3.63 -8.07
C LEU A 57 6.74 3.45 -9.13
N LYS A 58 7.52 4.49 -9.40
CA LYS A 58 8.71 4.40 -10.27
C LYS A 58 9.88 3.66 -9.62
N LYS A 59 9.95 3.61 -8.29
CA LYS A 59 11.07 3.05 -7.53
C LYS A 59 10.86 1.59 -7.17
N GLN A 60 9.61 1.18 -6.99
CA GLN A 60 9.25 -0.18 -6.56
C GLN A 60 7.83 -0.53 -6.95
N THR A 61 7.53 -1.83 -6.95
CA THR A 61 6.21 -2.37 -7.25
C THR A 61 5.37 -2.53 -6.00
N TYR A 62 4.05 -2.38 -6.16
CA TYR A 62 3.04 -2.61 -5.12
C TYR A 62 2.02 -3.62 -5.62
N ASP A 63 1.48 -4.41 -4.69
CA ASP A 63 0.43 -5.38 -4.98
C ASP A 63 -0.96 -4.73 -5.01
N CYS A 64 -1.12 -3.61 -4.31
CA CYS A 64 -2.36 -2.85 -4.28
C CYS A 64 -2.10 -1.39 -3.86
N ILE A 65 -2.95 -0.49 -4.34
CA ILE A 65 -2.96 0.93 -3.97
C ILE A 65 -4.32 1.24 -3.34
N LEU A 66 -4.30 1.72 -2.09
CA LEU A 66 -5.47 2.35 -1.46
C LEU A 66 -5.42 3.83 -1.80
N LEU A 67 -6.37 4.31 -2.60
CA LEU A 67 -6.29 5.62 -3.24
C LEU A 67 -7.51 6.49 -2.90
N ASP A 68 -7.26 7.66 -2.32
CA ASP A 68 -8.26 8.72 -2.26
C ASP A 68 -8.46 9.41 -3.62
N VAL A 69 -9.68 9.85 -3.88
CA VAL A 69 -10.07 10.53 -5.12
C VAL A 69 -9.71 12.01 -5.10
N LEU A 70 -9.76 12.66 -3.93
CA LEU A 70 -9.65 14.11 -3.77
C LEU A 70 -8.27 14.54 -3.25
N LEU A 71 -7.23 14.24 -4.03
CA LEU A 71 -5.87 14.65 -3.68
C LEU A 71 -5.60 16.13 -4.07
N PRO A 72 -4.64 16.80 -3.39
CA PRO A 72 -4.39 18.23 -3.55
C PRO A 72 -3.75 18.63 -4.89
N ASP A 73 -3.02 17.72 -5.54
CA ASP A 73 -2.25 18.01 -6.75
C ASP A 73 -2.85 17.40 -8.04
N MET A 74 -3.53 16.26 -7.93
CA MET A 74 -4.19 15.61 -9.07
C MET A 74 -5.32 14.70 -8.61
N ASN A 75 -6.44 14.67 -9.33
CA ASN A 75 -7.54 13.75 -9.07
C ASN A 75 -7.06 12.27 -9.06
N GLY A 76 -7.49 11.48 -8.07
CA GLY A 76 -7.16 10.05 -7.97
C GLY A 76 -7.52 9.22 -9.20
N TYR A 77 -8.56 9.58 -9.97
CA TYR A 77 -8.83 8.91 -11.26
C TYR A 77 -7.72 9.13 -12.29
N ALA A 78 -7.14 10.33 -12.33
CA ALA A 78 -6.02 10.63 -13.22
C ALA A 78 -4.75 9.91 -12.76
N LEU A 79 -4.53 9.79 -11.44
CA LEU A 79 -3.47 8.92 -10.91
C LEU A 79 -3.68 7.47 -11.34
N CYS A 80 -4.88 6.92 -11.17
CA CYS A 80 -5.20 5.55 -11.58
C CYS A 80 -4.94 5.32 -13.08
N ALA A 81 -5.31 6.28 -13.94
CA ALA A 81 -5.02 6.23 -15.37
C ALA A 81 -3.50 6.24 -15.64
N ALA A 82 -2.74 7.13 -14.98
CA ALA A 82 -1.29 7.19 -15.11
C ALA A 82 -0.60 5.89 -14.66
N VAL A 83 -1.06 5.27 -13.57
CA VAL A 83 -0.52 3.99 -13.09
C VAL A 83 -0.73 2.87 -14.11
N ARG A 84 -1.88 2.85 -14.80
CA ARG A 84 -2.16 1.86 -15.86
C ARG A 84 -1.28 2.03 -17.10
N GLU A 85 -0.68 3.19 -17.30
CA GLU A 85 0.30 3.41 -18.38
C GLU A 85 1.72 3.00 -17.97
N LEU A 86 1.97 2.86 -16.66
CA LEU A 86 3.27 2.45 -16.09
C LEU A 86 3.42 0.92 -15.95
N THR A 87 2.32 0.17 -16.03
CA THR A 87 2.24 -1.28 -15.77
C THR A 87 1.85 -2.05 -17.03
#